data_AF-A0A2V8CE54-F1
#
_entry.id   AF-A0A2V8CE54-F1
#
_cell.length_a   1.000
_cell.length_b   1.000
_cell.length_c   1.000
_cell.angle_alpha   90.00
_cell.angle_beta   90.00
_cell.angle_gamma   90.00
#
_symmetry.space_group_name_H-M   'P 1'
#
loop_
_entity.id
_entity.type
_entity.pdbx_description
1 polymer ?
#
loop_
_entity_poly.entity_id
_entity_poly.type
_entity_poly.pdbx_seq_one_letter_code
_entity_poly.pdbx_strand_id
1 'polypeptide(L)'
;MTDAMTKLAQNAAYFEEKAPWAPKYKKQAFSPPVVKAVQVLVETGDFHVTTIGDNLPNENEIHEKYGTKNFLFLGSSHALSAASAAKIGAEFIASAEEAERDRKYGELAEDLKVAMHEVIGHGSGKLTERVKDGAEAHLKEYFSALEEARADLMALWNIGDRKLSELQLVKDQEEVARAMYDAAARVALTQLRRIPRGDTIEEDHQRDRQLIVNFIKDTTGAIEYFDRGGKTYVRVKDYRKMREGVGTLLAELMRIKAEGDYDAIKALIDKYAVHFDPAVRDQVVSRYKQLDLPTYWAGINVHLDAQLDANGNVTSVRASYPRDAVKQYLAYGKMYQ
;
A
#
# COMPACT_ATOMS: atom_id res chain seq x y z
N MET A 1 -2.12 -5.80 -13.16
CA MET A 1 -2.08 -4.46 -12.53
C MET A 1 -2.34 -3.29 -13.48
N THR A 2 -1.52 -3.05 -14.51
CA THR A 2 -1.68 -1.88 -15.40
C THR A 2 -3.07 -1.79 -16.05
N ASP A 3 -3.63 -2.93 -16.46
CA ASP A 3 -5.02 -3.01 -16.94
C ASP A 3 -6.03 -2.62 -15.86
N ALA A 4 -5.81 -3.05 -14.60
CA ALA A 4 -6.66 -2.67 -13.48
C ALA A 4 -6.63 -1.15 -13.22
N MET A 5 -5.43 -0.56 -13.16
CA MET A 5 -5.25 0.89 -13.03
C MET A 5 -5.92 1.66 -14.17
N THR A 6 -5.79 1.17 -15.41
CA THR A 6 -6.43 1.77 -16.59
C THR A 6 -7.96 1.73 -16.47
N LYS A 7 -8.53 0.57 -16.13
CA LYS A 7 -9.97 0.40 -15.94
C LYS A 7 -10.50 1.26 -14.79
N LEU A 8 -9.76 1.35 -13.68
CA LEU A 8 -10.10 2.23 -12.56
C LEU A 8 -10.11 3.70 -12.99
N ALA A 9 -9.07 4.16 -13.71
CA ALA A 9 -8.96 5.54 -14.18
C ALA A 9 -10.10 5.89 -15.15
N GLN A 10 -10.43 5.00 -16.08
CA GLN A 10 -11.56 5.18 -17.01
C GLN A 10 -12.92 5.24 -16.31
N ASN A 11 -13.02 4.72 -15.08
CA ASN A 11 -14.24 4.70 -14.27
C ASN A 11 -14.13 5.60 -13.02
N ALA A 12 -13.13 6.49 -12.93
CA ALA A 12 -12.88 7.30 -11.73
C ALA A 12 -14.11 8.14 -11.32
N ALA A 13 -14.85 8.69 -12.29
CA ALA A 13 -16.09 9.43 -12.04
C ALA A 13 -17.15 8.61 -11.32
N TYR A 14 -17.27 7.31 -11.63
CA TYR A 14 -18.20 6.43 -10.94
C TYR A 14 -17.83 6.28 -9.46
N PHE A 15 -16.55 6.03 -9.17
CA PHE A 15 -16.08 5.83 -7.80
C PHE A 15 -16.17 7.13 -6.98
N GLU A 16 -15.90 8.28 -7.59
CA GLU A 16 -16.13 9.59 -6.96
C GLU A 16 -17.61 9.82 -6.61
N GLU A 17 -18.52 9.50 -7.53
CA GLU A 17 -19.95 9.64 -7.30
C GLU A 17 -20.42 8.75 -6.15
N LYS A 18 -19.79 7.58 -5.96
CA LYS A 18 -20.06 6.62 -4.89
C LYS A 18 -19.30 6.88 -3.58
N ALA A 19 -18.38 7.84 -3.57
CA ALA A 19 -17.61 8.16 -2.38
C ALA A 19 -18.53 8.70 -1.26
N PRO A 20 -18.22 8.41 0.02
CA PRO A 20 -19.12 8.70 1.15
C PRO A 20 -19.09 10.16 1.61
N TRP A 21 -18.39 11.05 0.91
CA TRP A 21 -18.33 12.48 1.24
C TRP A 21 -19.42 13.31 0.58
N ALA A 22 -19.64 14.50 1.12
CA ALA A 22 -20.68 15.42 0.66
C ALA A 22 -20.49 15.82 -0.83
N PRO A 23 -21.58 16.03 -1.59
CA PRO A 23 -21.51 16.37 -3.02
C PRO A 23 -20.62 17.58 -3.35
N LYS A 24 -20.51 18.57 -2.45
CA LYS A 24 -19.66 19.75 -2.66
C LYS A 24 -18.16 19.44 -2.80
N TYR A 25 -17.71 18.29 -2.27
CA TYR A 25 -16.33 17.83 -2.36
C TYR A 25 -16.10 16.84 -3.51
N LYS A 26 -17.13 16.55 -4.33
CA LYS A 26 -16.98 15.65 -5.46
C LYS A 26 -16.33 16.35 -6.65
N LYS A 27 -15.30 15.71 -7.20
CA LYS A 27 -14.61 16.13 -8.41
C LYS A 27 -15.46 15.77 -9.65
N GLN A 28 -15.48 16.66 -10.64
CA GLN A 28 -16.25 16.45 -11.87
C GLN A 28 -15.36 16.05 -13.07
N ALA A 29 -14.08 16.40 -13.03
CA ALA A 29 -13.12 16.12 -14.10
C ALA A 29 -11.96 15.30 -13.55
N PHE A 30 -11.59 14.23 -14.25
CA PHE A 30 -10.53 13.32 -13.86
C PHE A 30 -9.44 13.33 -14.92
N SER A 31 -8.21 13.50 -14.47
CA SER A 31 -7.03 13.21 -15.27
C SER A 31 -6.47 11.88 -14.76
N PRO A 32 -6.28 10.88 -15.62
CA PRO A 32 -5.66 9.63 -15.21
C PRO A 32 -4.28 9.92 -14.60
N PRO A 33 -3.98 9.42 -13.40
CA PRO A 33 -2.63 9.53 -12.87
C PRO A 33 -1.69 8.71 -13.73
N VAL A 34 -0.45 9.18 -13.91
CA VAL A 34 0.56 8.49 -14.70
C VAL A 34 1.32 7.51 -13.80
N VAL A 35 0.59 6.54 -13.23
CA VAL A 35 1.18 5.41 -12.50
C VAL A 35 1.27 4.19 -13.41
N LYS A 36 2.42 3.53 -13.41
CA LYS A 36 2.66 2.32 -14.19
C LYS A 36 3.21 1.22 -13.31
N ALA A 37 2.44 0.16 -13.16
CA ALA A 37 3.01 -1.10 -12.73
C ALA A 37 3.85 -1.72 -13.85
N VAL A 38 5.07 -2.12 -13.53
CA VAL A 38 6.01 -2.72 -14.46
C VAL A 38 6.61 -4.00 -13.88
N GLN A 39 6.88 -4.96 -14.78
CA GLN A 39 7.68 -6.12 -14.46
C GLN A 39 9.14 -5.77 -14.69
N VAL A 40 9.92 -5.75 -13.62
CA VAL A 40 11.34 -5.48 -13.73
C VAL A 40 12.07 -6.72 -14.24
N LEU A 41 12.97 -6.52 -15.21
CA LEU A 41 13.75 -7.60 -15.83
C LEU A 41 15.15 -7.67 -15.23
N VAL A 42 15.84 -6.52 -15.19
CA VAL A 42 17.20 -6.37 -14.65
C VAL A 42 17.26 -5.03 -13.92
N GLU A 43 17.82 -5.02 -12.71
CA GLU A 43 18.14 -3.81 -11.93
C GLU A 43 19.66 -3.65 -11.82
N THR A 44 20.15 -2.42 -11.99
CA THR A 44 21.58 -2.09 -12.00
C THR A 44 21.81 -0.70 -11.41
N GLY A 45 23.06 -0.41 -11.01
CA GLY A 45 23.39 0.89 -10.43
C GLY A 45 22.78 1.03 -9.04
N ASP A 46 22.16 2.17 -8.78
CA ASP A 46 21.48 2.46 -7.49
C ASP A 46 20.09 1.81 -7.38
N PHE A 47 19.64 1.13 -8.45
CA PHE A 47 18.49 0.25 -8.41
C PHE A 47 18.94 -1.18 -8.12
N HIS A 48 18.27 -1.79 -7.15
CA HIS A 48 18.52 -3.16 -6.73
C HIS A 48 17.21 -3.93 -6.71
N VAL A 49 17.27 -5.26 -6.71
CA VAL A 49 16.08 -6.15 -6.68
C VAL A 49 15.12 -5.89 -5.51
N THR A 50 15.54 -5.08 -4.54
CA THR A 50 14.71 -4.63 -3.41
C THR A 50 13.96 -3.32 -3.65
N THR A 51 14.24 -2.61 -4.75
CA THR A 51 13.51 -1.41 -5.15
C THR A 51 12.11 -1.85 -5.61
N ILE A 52 11.08 -1.25 -5.02
CA ILE A 52 9.68 -1.64 -5.26
C ILE A 52 8.88 -0.57 -6.01
N GLY A 53 9.49 0.59 -6.27
CA GLY A 53 8.93 1.65 -7.08
C GLY A 53 9.82 2.88 -7.09
N ASP A 54 9.47 3.83 -7.96
CA ASP A 54 10.16 5.11 -8.07
C ASP A 54 9.29 6.16 -8.76
N ASN A 55 9.50 7.44 -8.47
CA ASN A 55 8.74 8.55 -9.05
C ASN A 55 9.68 9.58 -9.67
N LEU A 56 9.65 9.70 -11.00
CA LEU A 56 10.62 10.46 -11.78
C LEU A 56 9.95 11.44 -12.76
N PRO A 57 10.65 12.49 -13.21
CA PRO A 57 12.04 12.86 -12.86
C PRO A 57 12.15 13.48 -11.45
N ASN A 58 13.30 13.98 -10.99
CA ASN A 58 13.44 14.53 -9.61
C ASN A 58 13.24 16.05 -9.55
N GLU A 59 13.27 16.73 -10.69
CA GLU A 59 13.23 18.19 -10.78
C GLU A 59 11.81 18.74 -10.68
N ASN A 60 11.54 19.53 -9.64
CA ASN A 60 10.23 20.14 -9.38
C ASN A 60 9.69 20.98 -10.55
N GLU A 61 10.55 21.74 -11.26
CA GLU A 61 10.13 22.53 -12.42
C GLU A 61 9.57 21.63 -13.54
N ILE A 62 10.11 20.42 -13.69
CA ILE A 62 9.62 19.45 -14.67
C ILE A 62 8.31 18.82 -14.18
N HIS A 63 8.17 18.54 -12.88
CA HIS A 63 6.92 18.05 -12.29
C HIS A 63 5.77 19.03 -12.56
N GLU A 64 5.98 20.30 -12.28
CA GLU A 64 4.95 21.34 -12.41
C GLU A 64 4.54 21.56 -13.87
N LYS A 65 5.51 21.53 -14.79
CA LYS A 65 5.27 21.87 -16.19
C LYS A 65 4.85 20.69 -17.07
N TYR A 66 5.36 19.50 -16.77
CA TYR A 66 5.22 18.31 -17.62
C TYR A 66 4.68 17.08 -16.88
N GLY A 67 4.59 17.13 -15.55
CA GLY A 67 4.15 16.02 -14.71
C GLY A 67 5.25 15.01 -14.40
N THR A 68 4.85 13.94 -13.70
CA THR A 68 5.74 12.85 -13.27
C THR A 68 5.25 11.50 -13.78
N LYS A 69 6.08 10.47 -13.59
CA LYS A 69 5.68 9.07 -13.74
C LYS A 69 6.08 8.30 -12.51
N ASN A 70 5.09 7.71 -11.86
CA ASN A 70 5.29 6.80 -10.75
C ASN A 70 5.31 5.36 -11.28
N PHE A 71 6.35 4.60 -10.96
CA PHE A 71 6.49 3.21 -11.33
C PHE A 71 6.39 2.32 -10.10
N LEU A 72 5.64 1.23 -10.23
CA LEU A 72 5.54 0.18 -9.22
C LEU A 72 6.19 -1.09 -9.75
N PHE A 73 7.21 -1.58 -9.04
CA PHE A 73 8.03 -2.73 -9.43
C PHE A 73 7.47 -4.00 -8.79
N LEU A 74 6.40 -4.52 -9.40
CA LEU A 74 5.61 -5.61 -8.81
C LEU A 74 6.42 -6.90 -8.65
N GLY A 75 7.28 -7.23 -9.61
CA GLY A 75 8.13 -8.43 -9.52
C GLY A 75 8.99 -8.43 -8.26
N SER A 76 9.61 -7.28 -7.94
CA SER A 76 10.43 -7.10 -6.75
C SER A 76 9.59 -7.16 -5.46
N SER A 77 8.45 -6.45 -5.45
CA SER A 77 7.51 -6.46 -4.31
C SER A 77 6.96 -7.86 -4.02
N HIS A 78 6.48 -8.57 -5.04
CA HIS A 78 5.94 -9.92 -4.92
C HIS A 78 7.01 -10.92 -4.49
N ALA A 79 8.24 -10.82 -5.00
CA ALA A 79 9.34 -11.69 -4.59
C ALA A 79 9.70 -11.51 -3.10
N LEU A 80 9.77 -10.26 -2.62
CA LEU A 80 10.02 -9.96 -1.20
C LEU A 80 8.87 -10.44 -0.29
N SER A 81 7.63 -10.24 -0.74
CA SER A 81 6.45 -10.74 -0.06
C SER A 81 6.49 -12.27 0.04
N ALA A 82 6.67 -12.97 -1.08
CA ALA A 82 6.74 -14.43 -1.12
C ALA A 82 7.87 -15.00 -0.24
N ALA A 83 8.98 -14.29 -0.10
CA ALA A 83 10.12 -14.73 0.72
C ALA A 83 9.88 -14.61 2.24
N SER A 84 8.91 -13.79 2.68
CA SER A 84 8.71 -13.46 4.10
C SER A 84 7.29 -13.71 4.63
N ALA A 85 6.28 -13.63 3.78
CA ALA A 85 4.87 -13.64 4.14
C ALA A 85 4.46 -14.91 4.91
N ALA A 86 4.94 -16.09 4.52
CA ALA A 86 4.58 -17.33 5.22
C ALA A 86 5.02 -17.35 6.69
N LYS A 87 6.26 -16.93 6.97
CA LYS A 87 6.80 -16.87 8.35
C LYS A 87 6.08 -15.81 9.18
N ILE A 88 5.84 -14.63 8.59
CA ILE A 88 5.13 -13.53 9.25
C ILE A 88 3.68 -13.93 9.53
N GLY A 89 3.00 -14.51 8.54
CA GLY A 89 1.63 -14.99 8.62
C GLY A 89 1.45 -16.02 9.73
N ALA A 90 2.31 -17.04 9.78
CA ALA A 90 2.27 -18.07 10.83
C ALA A 90 2.37 -17.50 12.25
N GLU A 91 3.04 -16.37 12.44
CA GLU A 91 3.24 -15.75 13.75
C GLU A 91 2.17 -14.72 14.12
N PHE A 92 1.65 -13.96 13.16
CA PHE A 92 0.80 -12.79 13.40
C PHE A 92 -0.65 -12.93 12.93
N ILE A 93 -0.98 -13.93 12.11
CA ILE A 93 -2.36 -14.23 11.72
C ILE A 93 -3.05 -15.00 12.83
N ALA A 94 -4.27 -14.59 13.16
CA ALA A 94 -4.91 -15.04 14.37
C ALA A 94 -5.68 -16.35 14.19
N SER A 95 -6.21 -16.64 13.00
CA SER A 95 -6.97 -17.87 12.76
C SER A 95 -6.54 -18.61 11.49
N ALA A 96 -6.86 -19.90 11.44
CA ALA A 96 -6.62 -20.71 10.26
C ALA A 96 -7.47 -20.24 9.06
N GLU A 97 -8.68 -19.74 9.30
CA GLU A 97 -9.52 -19.20 8.21
C GLU A 97 -8.89 -17.95 7.60
N GLU A 98 -8.39 -17.04 8.44
CA GLU A 98 -7.69 -15.84 7.99
C GLU A 98 -6.40 -16.20 7.23
N ALA A 99 -5.64 -17.18 7.72
CA ALA A 99 -4.41 -17.62 7.06
C ALA A 99 -4.66 -18.23 5.68
N GLU A 100 -5.72 -19.05 5.55
CA GLU A 100 -6.09 -19.62 4.26
C GLU A 100 -6.62 -18.56 3.28
N ARG A 101 -7.37 -17.57 3.79
CA ARG A 101 -7.83 -16.44 2.99
C ARG A 101 -6.67 -15.58 2.50
N ASP A 102 -5.74 -15.24 3.38
CA ASP A 102 -4.53 -14.48 3.05
C ASP A 102 -3.69 -15.22 2.00
N ARG A 103 -3.49 -16.53 2.16
CA ARG A 103 -2.79 -17.38 1.19
C ARG A 103 -3.45 -17.35 -0.20
N LYS A 104 -4.77 -17.30 -0.26
CA LYS A 104 -5.52 -17.38 -1.53
C LYS A 104 -5.73 -16.02 -2.19
N TYR A 105 -5.91 -14.97 -1.40
CA TYR A 105 -6.39 -13.66 -1.87
C TYR A 105 -5.52 -12.47 -1.46
N GLY A 106 -4.54 -12.65 -0.57
CA GLY A 106 -3.74 -11.57 -0.01
C GLY A 106 -2.96 -10.78 -1.06
N GLU A 107 -2.30 -11.46 -2.01
CA GLU A 107 -1.59 -10.79 -3.11
C GLU A 107 -2.52 -9.96 -3.98
N LEU A 108 -3.67 -10.53 -4.41
CA LEU A 108 -4.68 -9.80 -5.19
C LEU A 108 -5.29 -8.64 -4.42
N ALA A 109 -5.53 -8.80 -3.13
CA ALA A 109 -6.06 -7.76 -2.26
C ALA A 109 -5.07 -6.60 -2.15
N GLU A 110 -3.79 -6.87 -1.92
CA GLU A 110 -2.75 -5.84 -1.86
C GLU A 110 -2.58 -5.13 -3.21
N ASP A 111 -2.54 -5.90 -4.29
CA ASP A 111 -2.49 -5.39 -5.66
C ASP A 111 -3.67 -4.41 -5.93
N LEU A 112 -4.90 -4.81 -5.62
CA LEU A 112 -6.07 -3.94 -5.79
C LEU A 112 -6.06 -2.76 -4.83
N LYS A 113 -5.55 -2.92 -3.60
CA LYS A 113 -5.40 -1.82 -2.64
C LYS A 113 -4.51 -0.73 -3.24
N VAL A 114 -3.32 -1.10 -3.69
CA VAL A 114 -2.36 -0.19 -4.33
C VAL A 114 -2.97 0.45 -5.58
N ALA A 115 -3.60 -0.34 -6.45
CA ALA A 115 -4.24 0.21 -7.65
C ALA A 115 -5.31 1.27 -7.34
N MET A 116 -6.16 1.01 -6.35
CA MET A 116 -7.22 1.94 -5.97
C MET A 116 -6.66 3.15 -5.23
N HIS A 117 -5.71 2.94 -4.32
CA HIS A 117 -5.01 4.00 -3.58
C HIS A 117 -4.39 5.02 -4.56
N GLU A 118 -3.60 4.55 -5.51
CA GLU A 118 -2.91 5.42 -6.48
C GLU A 118 -3.90 6.10 -7.44
N VAL A 119 -4.89 5.36 -7.95
CA VAL A 119 -5.71 5.85 -9.07
C VAL A 119 -6.92 6.65 -8.62
N ILE A 120 -7.70 6.10 -7.68
CA ILE A 120 -8.95 6.71 -7.20
C ILE A 120 -8.83 7.22 -5.76
N GLY A 121 -7.75 6.90 -5.05
CA GLY A 121 -7.37 7.53 -3.79
C GLY A 121 -6.85 8.93 -4.05
N HIS A 122 -5.58 9.10 -4.41
CA HIS A 122 -4.98 10.42 -4.66
C HIS A 122 -5.70 11.23 -5.75
N GLY A 123 -6.26 10.59 -6.77
CA GLY A 123 -6.94 11.26 -7.89
C GLY A 123 -8.32 11.86 -7.59
N SER A 124 -8.91 11.56 -6.43
CA SER A 124 -10.31 11.91 -6.06
C SER A 124 -10.42 13.16 -5.20
N GLY A 125 -11.66 13.66 -5.08
CA GLY A 125 -12.01 14.77 -4.22
C GLY A 125 -11.70 16.14 -4.80
N LYS A 126 -12.39 17.16 -4.29
CA LYS A 126 -12.26 18.56 -4.68
C LYS A 126 -12.07 19.45 -3.46
N LEU A 127 -11.11 20.38 -3.57
CA LEU A 127 -10.84 21.41 -2.58
C LEU A 127 -11.88 22.56 -2.65
N THR A 128 -12.03 23.28 -1.54
CA THR A 128 -12.80 24.53 -1.52
C THR A 128 -11.94 25.71 -1.98
N GLU A 129 -12.57 26.86 -2.28
CA GLU A 129 -11.86 28.07 -2.72
C GLU A 129 -10.81 28.54 -1.71
N ARG A 130 -11.02 28.27 -0.41
CA ARG A 130 -10.09 28.60 0.68
C ARG A 130 -8.72 27.96 0.50
N VAL A 131 -8.67 26.74 -0.04
CA VAL A 131 -7.45 25.93 -0.18
C VAL A 131 -7.23 25.53 -1.65
N LYS A 132 -7.65 26.38 -2.59
CA LYS A 132 -7.60 26.08 -4.03
C LYS A 132 -6.20 25.82 -4.57
N ASP A 133 -5.19 26.42 -3.93
CA ASP A 133 -3.78 26.31 -4.32
C ASP A 133 -3.10 25.10 -3.64
N GLY A 134 -3.86 24.29 -2.89
CA GLY A 134 -3.37 23.13 -2.14
C GLY A 134 -3.78 23.16 -0.66
N ALA A 135 -3.91 22.00 -0.04
CA ALA A 135 -4.21 21.85 1.38
C ALA A 135 -2.93 21.75 2.24
N GLU A 136 -1.78 21.52 1.61
CA GLU A 136 -0.45 21.32 2.18
C GLU A 136 -0.08 22.45 3.14
N ALA A 137 -0.17 23.71 2.68
CA ALA A 137 0.16 24.89 3.46
C ALA A 137 -0.77 25.09 4.68
N HIS A 138 -1.98 24.53 4.63
CA HIS A 138 -2.98 24.64 5.70
C HIS A 138 -2.85 23.53 6.74
N LEU A 139 -2.59 22.29 6.29
CA LEU A 139 -2.52 21.10 7.13
C LEU A 139 -1.11 20.80 7.65
N LYS A 140 -0.07 21.41 7.04
CA LYS A 140 1.32 21.40 7.48
C LYS A 140 1.83 19.97 7.72
N GLU A 141 2.35 19.69 8.91
CA GLU A 141 2.95 18.41 9.28
C GLU A 141 1.99 17.22 9.22
N TYR A 142 0.67 17.46 9.15
CA TYR A 142 -0.32 16.40 9.08
C TYR A 142 -0.82 16.11 7.67
N PHE A 143 -0.39 16.90 6.67
CA PHE A 143 -0.89 16.76 5.29
C PHE A 143 -0.64 15.35 4.74
N SER A 144 0.60 14.88 4.82
CA SER A 144 1.01 13.60 4.22
C SER A 144 0.25 12.44 4.85
N ALA A 145 0.27 12.30 6.18
CA ALA A 145 -0.47 11.24 6.88
C ALA A 145 -1.99 11.29 6.60
N LEU A 146 -2.59 12.49 6.46
CA LEU A 146 -3.99 12.62 6.06
C LEU A 146 -4.23 12.12 4.63
N GLU A 147 -3.35 12.49 3.69
CA GLU A 147 -3.52 12.18 2.28
C GLU A 147 -3.36 10.68 2.03
N GLU A 148 -2.38 10.05 2.66
CA GLU A 148 -2.18 8.59 2.65
C GLU A 148 -3.39 7.87 3.25
N ALA A 149 -3.86 8.30 4.43
CA ALA A 149 -5.03 7.69 5.07
C ALA A 149 -6.27 7.78 4.18
N ARG A 150 -6.48 8.92 3.52
CA ARG A 150 -7.60 9.14 2.60
C ARG A 150 -7.51 8.21 1.39
N ALA A 151 -6.32 8.02 0.81
CA ALA A 151 -6.10 7.14 -0.32
C ALA A 151 -6.28 5.66 0.06
N ASP A 152 -5.76 5.23 1.22
CA ASP A 152 -5.97 3.89 1.75
C ASP A 152 -7.45 3.61 2.04
N LEU A 153 -8.16 4.57 2.65
CA LEU A 153 -9.59 4.45 2.91
C LEU A 153 -10.42 4.41 1.62
N MET A 154 -10.01 5.09 0.55
CA MET A 154 -10.65 4.94 -0.76
C MET A 154 -10.55 3.50 -1.28
N ALA A 155 -9.40 2.85 -1.14
CA ALA A 155 -9.26 1.44 -1.49
C ALA A 155 -10.15 0.55 -0.62
N LEU A 156 -10.10 0.73 0.71
CA LEU A 156 -10.89 -0.02 1.69
C LEU A 156 -12.41 0.17 1.52
N TRP A 157 -12.85 1.34 1.05
CA TRP A 157 -14.26 1.63 0.78
C TRP A 157 -14.76 0.90 -0.48
N ASN A 158 -13.95 0.93 -1.54
CA ASN A 158 -14.34 0.50 -2.88
C ASN A 158 -14.08 -0.99 -3.14
N ILE A 159 -13.30 -1.70 -2.31
CA ILE A 159 -13.04 -3.14 -2.52
C ILE A 159 -14.32 -3.99 -2.55
N GLY A 160 -15.37 -3.55 -1.85
CA GLY A 160 -16.69 -4.18 -1.87
C GLY A 160 -17.65 -3.67 -2.96
N ASP A 161 -17.21 -2.79 -3.87
CA ASP A 161 -18.08 -2.22 -4.91
C ASP A 161 -18.20 -3.14 -6.13
N ARG A 162 -19.44 -3.48 -6.53
CA ARG A 162 -19.74 -4.38 -7.66
C ARG A 162 -19.06 -3.99 -8.98
N LYS A 163 -18.70 -2.71 -9.15
CA LYS A 163 -18.01 -2.21 -10.34
C LYS A 163 -16.69 -2.92 -10.59
N LEU A 164 -15.99 -3.33 -9.53
CA LEU A 164 -14.75 -4.10 -9.68
C LEU A 164 -14.98 -5.45 -10.39
N SER A 165 -16.07 -6.13 -10.07
CA SER A 165 -16.46 -7.38 -10.72
C SER A 165 -16.93 -7.16 -12.16
N GLU A 166 -17.70 -6.10 -12.43
CA GLU A 166 -18.11 -5.70 -13.79
C GLU A 166 -16.91 -5.42 -14.70
N LEU A 167 -15.86 -4.82 -14.14
CA LEU A 167 -14.59 -4.55 -14.82
C LEU A 167 -13.66 -5.77 -14.90
N GLN A 168 -14.11 -6.93 -14.38
CA GLN A 168 -13.37 -8.19 -14.31
C GLN A 168 -12.06 -8.07 -13.51
N LEU A 169 -12.02 -7.18 -12.52
CA LEU A 169 -10.86 -6.98 -11.65
C LEU A 169 -10.86 -7.93 -10.44
N VAL A 170 -12.04 -8.40 -10.05
CA VAL A 170 -12.21 -9.33 -8.93
C VAL A 170 -13.34 -10.33 -9.23
N LYS A 171 -13.19 -11.57 -8.78
CA LYS A 171 -14.22 -12.63 -8.90
C LYS A 171 -14.83 -12.94 -7.54
N ASP A 172 -14.00 -13.37 -6.59
CA ASP A 172 -14.40 -13.69 -5.22
C ASP A 172 -14.38 -12.43 -4.34
N GLN A 173 -15.17 -11.42 -4.71
CA GLN A 173 -15.08 -10.06 -4.16
C GLN A 173 -15.16 -10.01 -2.63
N GLU A 174 -16.07 -10.78 -2.04
CA GLU A 174 -16.26 -10.78 -0.58
C GLU A 174 -15.01 -11.28 0.15
N GLU A 175 -14.38 -12.37 -0.32
CA GLU A 175 -13.19 -12.91 0.30
C GLU A 175 -11.96 -12.02 0.07
N VAL A 176 -11.85 -11.39 -1.10
CA VAL A 176 -10.78 -10.41 -1.36
C VAL A 176 -10.94 -9.15 -0.48
N ALA A 177 -12.17 -8.67 -0.30
CA ALA A 177 -12.47 -7.56 0.60
C ALA A 177 -12.12 -7.89 2.05
N ARG A 178 -12.48 -9.09 2.52
CA ARG A 178 -12.13 -9.57 3.86
C ARG A 178 -10.61 -9.68 4.02
N ALA A 179 -9.89 -10.23 3.04
CA ALA A 179 -8.42 -10.31 3.05
C ALA A 179 -7.79 -8.91 3.17
N MET A 180 -8.30 -7.93 2.40
CA MET A 180 -7.84 -6.54 2.47
C MET A 180 -8.09 -5.92 3.86
N TYR A 181 -9.28 -6.13 4.44
CA TYR A 181 -9.61 -5.63 5.78
C TYR A 181 -8.79 -6.28 6.88
N ASP A 182 -8.56 -7.58 6.80
CA ASP A 182 -7.73 -8.33 7.74
C ASP A 182 -6.27 -7.85 7.71
N ALA A 183 -5.71 -7.66 6.51
CA ALA A 183 -4.38 -7.10 6.33
C ALA A 183 -4.29 -5.67 6.87
N ALA A 184 -5.28 -4.82 6.56
CA ALA A 184 -5.34 -3.45 7.07
C ALA A 184 -5.47 -3.38 8.60
N ALA A 185 -6.21 -4.29 9.23
CA ALA A 185 -6.29 -4.34 10.69
C ALA A 185 -4.95 -4.81 11.31
N ARG A 186 -4.32 -5.84 10.75
CA ARG A 186 -3.06 -6.42 11.25
C ARG A 186 -1.84 -5.51 11.04
N VAL A 187 -1.85 -4.64 10.03
CA VAL A 187 -0.68 -3.82 9.70
C VAL A 187 -0.29 -2.89 10.86
N ALA A 188 -1.25 -2.35 11.61
CA ALA A 188 -1.00 -1.51 12.78
C ALA A 188 -0.21 -2.22 13.90
N LEU A 189 -0.41 -3.54 14.05
CA LEU A 189 0.40 -4.34 14.98
C LEU A 189 1.77 -4.68 14.38
N THR A 190 1.79 -5.20 13.15
CA THR A 190 3.03 -5.72 12.54
C THR A 190 4.02 -4.65 12.13
N GLN A 191 3.59 -3.39 11.93
CA GLN A 191 4.46 -2.27 11.63
C GLN A 191 5.35 -1.87 12.81
N LEU A 192 4.94 -2.16 14.06
CA LEU A 192 5.68 -1.82 15.27
C LEU A 192 7.08 -2.44 15.29
N ARG A 193 7.32 -3.51 14.51
CA ARG A 193 8.66 -4.09 14.29
C ARG A 193 9.70 -3.09 13.80
N ARG A 194 9.27 -2.03 13.09
CA ARG A 194 10.13 -0.99 12.51
C ARG A 194 10.54 0.08 13.52
N ILE A 195 9.99 0.05 14.73
CA ILE A 195 10.16 1.09 15.74
C ILE A 195 10.88 0.49 16.96
N PRO A 196 12.22 0.37 16.94
CA PRO A 196 12.95 -0.43 17.92
C PRO A 196 12.93 0.15 19.35
N ARG A 197 12.65 1.45 19.51
CA ARG A 197 12.58 2.16 20.79
C ARG A 197 11.51 3.26 20.74
N GLY A 198 11.09 3.75 21.91
CA GLY A 198 10.05 4.77 22.01
C GLY A 198 8.63 4.21 21.88
N ASP A 199 7.67 5.13 21.87
CA ASP A 199 6.23 4.89 21.88
C ASP A 199 5.49 5.71 20.81
N THR A 200 6.21 6.41 19.93
CA THR A 200 5.66 7.24 18.87
C THR A 200 5.94 6.69 17.48
N ILE A 201 5.00 6.95 16.56
CA ILE A 201 5.20 6.78 15.12
C ILE A 201 5.53 8.15 14.51
N GLU A 202 6.59 8.18 13.70
CA GLU A 202 7.02 9.40 12.98
C GLU A 202 6.69 9.37 11.49
N GLU A 203 6.77 8.19 10.85
CA GLU A 203 6.57 8.03 9.41
C GLU A 203 5.08 8.13 9.04
N ASP A 204 4.78 8.90 7.99
CA ASP A 204 3.41 9.27 7.62
C ASP A 204 2.53 8.07 7.26
N HIS A 205 3.05 7.09 6.50
CA HIS A 205 2.26 5.91 6.16
C HIS A 205 1.99 5.02 7.38
N GLN A 206 2.96 4.92 8.31
CA GLN A 206 2.74 4.21 9.57
C GLN A 206 1.69 4.91 10.45
N ARG A 207 1.67 6.26 10.45
CA ARG A 207 0.66 7.08 11.14
C ARG A 207 -0.72 6.90 10.52
N ASP A 208 -0.82 6.91 9.19
CA ASP A 208 -2.07 6.69 8.46
C ASP A 208 -2.72 5.35 8.88
N ARG A 209 -1.92 4.29 8.89
CA ARG A 209 -2.42 2.94 9.13
C ARG A 209 -2.89 2.79 10.56
N GLN A 210 -2.15 3.39 11.48
CA GLN A 210 -2.51 3.41 12.89
C GLN A 210 -3.76 4.25 13.15
N LEU A 211 -3.89 5.42 12.50
CA LEU A 211 -5.10 6.25 12.53
C LEU A 211 -6.32 5.45 12.10
N ILE A 212 -6.28 4.80 10.93
CA ILE A 212 -7.40 4.03 10.38
C ILE A 212 -7.83 2.93 11.37
N VAL A 213 -6.88 2.11 11.83
CA VAL A 213 -7.17 0.97 12.71
C VAL A 213 -7.73 1.44 14.06
N ASN A 214 -7.10 2.42 14.69
CA ASN A 214 -7.50 2.87 16.02
C ASN A 214 -8.83 3.63 15.97
N PHE A 215 -9.07 4.44 14.94
CA PHE A 215 -10.35 5.11 14.74
C PHE A 215 -11.49 4.10 14.59
N ILE A 216 -11.35 3.10 13.71
CA ILE A 216 -12.40 2.11 13.46
C ILE A 216 -12.64 1.24 14.71
N LYS A 217 -11.57 0.84 15.39
CA LYS A 217 -11.65 0.14 16.68
C LYS A 217 -12.47 0.94 17.71
N ASP A 218 -12.17 2.22 17.89
CA ASP A 218 -12.80 3.08 18.91
C ASP A 218 -14.26 3.39 18.56
N THR A 219 -14.55 3.66 17.28
CA THR A 219 -15.86 4.18 16.86
C THR A 219 -16.89 3.10 16.54
N THR A 220 -16.48 1.95 16.01
CA THR A 220 -17.42 0.88 15.60
C THR A 220 -17.22 -0.42 16.37
N GLY A 221 -16.05 -0.63 16.97
CA GLY A 221 -15.68 -1.89 17.63
C GLY A 221 -15.45 -3.05 16.65
N ALA A 222 -15.29 -2.75 15.35
CA ALA A 222 -15.09 -3.77 14.32
C ALA A 222 -13.76 -4.51 14.44
N ILE A 223 -12.73 -3.84 14.98
CA ILE A 223 -11.39 -4.40 15.15
C ILE A 223 -11.16 -4.72 16.63
N GLU A 224 -10.59 -5.90 16.89
CA GLU A 224 -10.22 -6.32 18.23
C GLU A 224 -8.75 -6.69 18.33
N TYR A 225 -8.10 -6.13 19.35
CA TYR A 225 -6.82 -6.61 19.86
C TYR A 225 -7.11 -7.58 21.01
N PHE A 226 -6.50 -8.75 20.99
CA PHE A 226 -6.69 -9.76 22.03
C PHE A 226 -5.41 -10.53 22.31
N ASP A 227 -5.28 -11.03 23.54
CA ASP A 227 -4.18 -11.92 23.93
C ASP A 227 -4.55 -13.38 23.65
N ARG A 228 -3.59 -14.13 23.12
CA ARG A 228 -3.65 -15.59 23.10
C ARG A 228 -2.28 -16.16 23.45
N GLY A 229 -2.15 -16.62 24.69
CA GLY A 229 -0.92 -17.26 25.16
C GLY A 229 0.23 -16.26 25.34
N GLY A 230 -0.06 -15.04 25.81
CA GLY A 230 0.94 -13.98 26.00
C GLY A 230 1.39 -13.31 24.70
N LYS A 231 0.67 -13.55 23.60
CA LYS A 231 0.87 -12.93 22.28
C LYS A 231 -0.36 -12.11 21.90
N THR A 232 -0.15 -10.87 21.49
CA THR A 232 -1.19 -9.97 21.02
C THR A 232 -1.51 -10.27 19.56
N TYR A 233 -2.79 -10.45 19.26
CA TYR A 233 -3.32 -10.63 17.91
C TYR A 233 -4.35 -9.55 17.60
N VAL A 234 -4.56 -9.31 16.31
CA VAL A 234 -5.62 -8.42 15.81
C VAL A 234 -6.54 -9.24 14.92
N ARG A 235 -7.87 -9.01 15.02
CA ARG A 235 -8.86 -9.56 14.08
C ARG A 235 -9.94 -8.53 13.76
N VAL A 236 -10.54 -8.67 12.58
CA VAL A 236 -11.79 -7.99 12.23
C VAL A 236 -12.96 -8.87 12.69
N LYS A 237 -13.75 -8.39 13.66
CA LYS A 237 -14.90 -9.12 14.21
C LYS A 237 -16.18 -8.93 13.38
N ASP A 238 -16.31 -7.77 12.73
CA ASP A 238 -17.49 -7.44 11.92
C ASP A 238 -17.06 -6.58 10.71
N TYR A 239 -17.04 -7.19 9.54
CA TYR A 239 -16.65 -6.53 8.29
C TYR A 239 -17.63 -5.44 7.84
N ARG A 240 -18.90 -5.48 8.27
CA ARG A 240 -19.85 -4.40 7.97
C ARG A 240 -19.52 -3.17 8.79
N LYS A 241 -19.28 -3.35 10.09
CA LYS A 241 -18.83 -2.26 10.98
C LYS A 241 -17.45 -1.73 10.60
N MET A 242 -16.57 -2.59 10.06
CA MET A 242 -15.30 -2.16 9.48
C MET A 242 -15.57 -1.18 8.34
N ARG A 243 -16.43 -1.55 7.38
CA ARG A 243 -16.80 -0.70 6.25
C ARG A 243 -17.51 0.60 6.66
N GLU A 244 -18.36 0.55 7.69
CA GLU A 244 -18.98 1.75 8.28
C GLU A 244 -17.91 2.72 8.79
N GLY A 245 -16.96 2.23 9.61
CA GLY A 245 -15.88 3.04 10.15
C GLY A 245 -14.96 3.61 9.05
N VAL A 246 -14.66 2.80 8.02
CA VAL A 246 -13.93 3.25 6.82
C VAL A 246 -14.67 4.42 6.17
N GLY A 247 -15.97 4.30 5.91
CA GLY A 247 -16.77 5.34 5.26
C GLY A 247 -16.85 6.62 6.08
N THR A 248 -17.02 6.51 7.40
CA THR A 248 -17.06 7.66 8.32
C THR A 248 -15.74 8.41 8.32
N LEU A 249 -14.61 7.71 8.48
CA LEU A 249 -13.30 8.35 8.51
C LEU A 249 -12.96 8.95 7.14
N LEU A 250 -13.27 8.25 6.05
CA LEU A 250 -13.02 8.73 4.69
C LEU A 250 -13.74 10.05 4.39
N ALA A 251 -15.02 10.14 4.80
CA ALA A 251 -15.81 11.36 4.62
C ALA A 251 -15.22 12.53 5.42
N GLU A 252 -14.76 12.29 6.65
CA GLU A 252 -14.19 13.32 7.51
C GLU A 252 -12.81 13.78 7.02
N LEU A 253 -11.92 12.86 6.64
CA LEU A 253 -10.61 13.25 6.08
C LEU A 253 -10.76 14.02 4.76
N MET A 254 -11.75 13.68 3.93
CA MET A 254 -12.06 14.48 2.75
C MET A 254 -12.54 15.89 3.11
N ARG A 255 -13.41 16.04 4.12
CA ARG A 255 -13.86 17.35 4.60
C ARG A 255 -12.67 18.18 5.09
N ILE A 256 -11.83 17.60 5.94
CA ILE A 256 -10.66 18.27 6.52
C ILE A 256 -9.69 18.72 5.43
N LYS A 257 -9.38 17.85 4.46
CA LYS A 257 -8.56 18.20 3.29
C LYS A 257 -9.16 19.36 2.51
N ALA A 258 -10.44 19.26 2.18
CA ALA A 258 -11.10 20.26 1.34
C ALA A 258 -11.23 21.63 2.00
N GLU A 259 -11.24 21.71 3.33
CA GLU A 259 -11.42 22.94 4.10
C GLU A 259 -10.11 23.47 4.71
N GLY A 260 -9.03 22.68 4.69
CA GLY A 260 -7.77 23.01 5.36
C GLY A 260 -7.93 23.09 6.87
N ASP A 261 -8.69 22.18 7.45
CA ASP A 261 -9.04 22.17 8.88
C ASP A 261 -7.93 21.56 9.73
N TYR A 262 -6.91 22.37 10.02
CA TYR A 262 -5.73 21.98 10.77
C TYR A 262 -6.06 21.41 12.16
N ASP A 263 -6.98 22.05 12.89
CA ASP A 263 -7.31 21.64 14.26
C ASP A 263 -7.98 20.27 14.28
N ALA A 264 -8.85 19.98 13.30
CA ALA A 264 -9.51 18.69 13.18
C ALA A 264 -8.52 17.56 12.84
N ILE A 265 -7.60 17.76 11.88
CA ILE A 265 -6.60 16.71 11.59
C ILE A 265 -5.65 16.51 12.77
N LYS A 266 -5.22 17.59 13.43
CA LYS A 266 -4.38 17.50 14.61
C LYS A 266 -5.05 16.65 15.70
N ALA A 267 -6.32 16.89 15.97
CA ALA A 267 -7.07 16.12 16.96
C ALA A 267 -7.16 14.62 16.61
N LEU A 268 -7.33 14.27 15.33
CA LEU A 268 -7.35 12.88 14.88
C LEU A 268 -5.98 12.21 15.00
N ILE A 269 -4.91 12.87 14.55
CA ILE A 269 -3.55 12.33 14.59
C ILE A 269 -3.08 12.14 16.03
N ASP A 270 -3.25 13.17 16.88
CA ASP A 270 -2.88 13.10 18.30
C ASP A 270 -3.59 11.95 19.02
N LYS A 271 -4.89 11.76 18.73
CA LYS A 271 -5.69 10.72 19.40
C LYS A 271 -5.38 9.31 18.93
N TYR A 272 -5.16 9.11 17.63
CA TYR A 272 -5.20 7.77 17.05
C TYR A 272 -3.93 7.31 16.33
N ALA A 273 -3.03 8.22 15.93
CA ALA A 273 -1.97 7.90 14.98
C ALA A 273 -0.57 7.83 15.60
N VAL A 274 -0.30 8.62 16.65
CA VAL A 274 1.06 8.82 17.16
C VAL A 274 1.47 7.73 18.15
N HIS A 275 0.75 7.60 19.26
CA HIS A 275 1.19 6.77 20.38
C HIS A 275 0.70 5.33 20.30
N PHE A 276 1.54 4.40 20.75
CA PHE A 276 1.21 2.99 20.92
C PHE A 276 1.71 2.45 22.27
N ASP A 277 1.19 1.30 22.71
CA ASP A 277 1.68 0.63 23.93
C ASP A 277 3.08 0.03 23.70
N PRO A 278 4.13 0.50 24.41
CA PRO A 278 5.48 -0.04 24.26
C PRO A 278 5.58 -1.53 24.58
N ALA A 279 4.75 -2.07 25.48
CA ALA A 279 4.77 -3.49 25.82
C ALA A 279 4.31 -4.35 24.63
N VAL A 280 3.30 -3.90 23.90
CA VAL A 280 2.85 -4.54 22.65
C VAL A 280 3.95 -4.45 21.59
N ARG A 281 4.59 -3.28 21.42
CA ARG A 281 5.74 -3.14 20.50
C ARG A 281 6.86 -4.11 20.86
N ASP A 282 7.29 -4.14 22.12
CA ASP A 282 8.40 -4.98 22.59
C ASP A 282 8.11 -6.46 22.32
N GLN A 283 6.87 -6.89 22.54
CA GLN A 283 6.41 -8.22 22.18
C GLN A 283 6.49 -8.47 20.67
N VAL A 284 6.02 -7.55 19.83
CA VAL A 284 6.11 -7.66 18.36
C VAL A 284 7.57 -7.78 17.92
N VAL A 285 8.47 -6.91 18.40
CA VAL A 285 9.90 -6.96 18.08
C VAL A 285 10.52 -8.29 18.51
N SER A 286 10.19 -8.79 19.69
CA SER A 286 10.66 -10.09 20.19
C SER A 286 10.20 -11.25 19.29
N ARG A 287 8.92 -11.26 18.92
CA ARG A 287 8.34 -12.27 18.00
C ARG A 287 8.99 -12.24 16.62
N TYR A 288 9.21 -11.05 16.06
CA TYR A 288 9.91 -10.91 14.78
C TYR A 288 11.35 -11.42 14.80
N LYS A 289 12.08 -11.21 15.91
CA LYS A 289 13.44 -11.75 16.06
C LYS A 289 13.48 -13.27 16.01
N GLN A 290 12.43 -13.95 16.49
CA GLN A 290 12.34 -15.42 16.47
C GLN A 290 12.08 -15.98 15.06
N LEU A 291 11.63 -15.17 14.11
CA LEU A 291 11.36 -15.61 12.73
C LEU A 291 12.63 -15.83 11.91
N ASP A 292 13.78 -15.33 12.39
CA ASP A 292 15.06 -15.40 11.69
C ASP A 292 14.91 -14.95 10.22
N LEU A 293 14.35 -13.74 10.06
CA LEU A 293 14.22 -13.08 8.77
C LEU A 293 15.48 -12.25 8.52
N PRO A 294 16.00 -12.24 7.29
CA PRO A 294 17.18 -11.44 6.96
C PRO A 294 16.86 -9.94 7.11
N THR A 295 17.81 -9.19 7.64
CA THR A 295 17.73 -7.72 7.73
C THR A 295 17.92 -7.06 6.36
N TYR A 296 18.73 -7.67 5.51
CA TYR A 296 19.03 -7.21 4.16
C TYR A 296 18.75 -8.33 3.16
N TRP A 297 18.12 -7.97 2.05
CA TRP A 297 17.86 -8.88 0.95
C TRP A 297 18.84 -8.59 -0.19
N ALA A 298 19.35 -9.65 -0.80
CA ALA A 298 20.09 -9.56 -2.04
C ALA A 298 19.29 -10.31 -3.10
N GLY A 299 19.06 -9.66 -4.26
CA GLY A 299 18.37 -10.32 -5.36
C GLY A 299 19.30 -10.69 -6.51
N ILE A 300 18.78 -11.56 -7.34
CA ILE A 300 19.48 -12.14 -8.49
C ILE A 300 18.69 -11.72 -9.72
N ASN A 301 19.33 -10.98 -10.63
CA ASN A 301 18.74 -10.60 -11.90
C ASN A 301 18.48 -11.84 -12.76
N VAL A 302 17.52 -11.73 -13.69
CA VAL A 302 17.37 -12.75 -14.73
C VAL A 302 18.62 -12.77 -15.62
N HIS A 303 19.01 -13.96 -16.07
CA HIS A 303 20.05 -14.10 -17.08
C HIS A 303 19.40 -14.24 -18.46
N LEU A 304 19.76 -13.34 -19.38
CA LEU A 304 19.24 -13.28 -20.74
C LEU A 304 20.31 -13.75 -21.73
N ASP A 305 19.99 -14.78 -22.49
CA ASP A 305 20.85 -15.35 -23.54
C ASP A 305 20.20 -15.11 -24.91
N ALA A 306 20.84 -14.29 -25.75
CA ALA A 306 20.36 -13.96 -27.09
C ALA A 306 20.94 -14.94 -28.13
N GLN A 307 20.07 -15.55 -28.92
CA GLN A 307 20.45 -16.39 -30.06
C GLN A 307 20.46 -15.54 -31.34
N LEU A 308 21.57 -15.60 -32.08
CA LEU A 308 21.77 -14.79 -33.29
C LEU A 308 21.71 -15.66 -34.55
N ASP A 309 21.15 -15.12 -35.64
CA ASP A 309 21.28 -15.73 -36.96
C ASP A 309 22.69 -15.50 -37.57
N ALA A 310 22.93 -16.05 -38.75
CA ALA A 310 24.21 -15.90 -39.45
C ALA A 310 24.55 -14.44 -39.84
N ASN A 311 23.54 -13.55 -39.86
CA ASN A 311 23.70 -12.13 -40.15
C ASN A 311 23.85 -11.29 -38.86
N GLY A 312 23.85 -11.92 -37.68
CA GLY A 312 23.94 -11.26 -36.38
C GLY A 312 22.61 -10.72 -35.84
N ASN A 313 21.47 -11.03 -36.46
CA ASN A 313 20.16 -10.59 -35.96
C ASN A 313 19.70 -11.47 -34.80
N VAL A 314 19.09 -10.86 -33.77
CA VAL A 314 18.46 -11.60 -32.66
C VAL A 314 17.26 -12.38 -33.17
N THR A 315 17.28 -13.71 -33.01
CA THR A 315 16.17 -14.61 -33.38
C THR A 315 15.34 -15.04 -32.18
N SER A 316 15.95 -15.11 -31.00
CA SER A 316 15.27 -15.39 -29.73
C SER A 316 16.10 -14.93 -28.55
N VAL A 317 15.45 -14.70 -27.41
CA VAL A 317 16.10 -14.43 -26.12
C VAL A 317 15.57 -15.42 -25.10
N ARG A 318 16.46 -16.21 -24.49
CA ARG A 318 16.13 -17.14 -23.41
C ARG A 318 16.37 -16.47 -22.07
N ALA A 319 15.35 -16.45 -21.23
CA ALA A 319 15.46 -16.07 -19.82
C ALA A 319 15.77 -17.29 -18.95
N SER A 320 16.69 -17.14 -18.00
CA SER A 320 17.02 -18.16 -16.99
C SER A 320 17.28 -17.54 -15.61
N TYR A 321 17.08 -18.30 -14.55
CA TYR A 321 17.16 -17.84 -13.16
C TYR A 321 18.28 -18.59 -12.44
N PRO A 322 19.51 -18.05 -12.38
CA PRO A 322 20.69 -18.81 -12.00
C PRO A 322 20.73 -19.25 -10.52
N ARG A 323 19.88 -18.69 -9.64
CA ARG A 323 19.76 -19.00 -8.20
C ARG A 323 21.10 -19.01 -7.43
N ASP A 324 22.10 -18.29 -7.92
CA ASP A 324 23.42 -18.15 -7.32
C ASP A 324 23.87 -16.69 -7.43
N ALA A 325 23.75 -15.96 -6.32
CA ALA A 325 24.08 -14.53 -6.27
C ALA A 325 25.60 -14.32 -6.41
N VAL A 326 26.41 -15.17 -5.79
CA VAL A 326 27.88 -15.06 -5.83
C VAL A 326 28.37 -15.21 -7.26
N LYS A 327 27.91 -16.26 -7.97
CA LYS A 327 28.28 -16.49 -9.36
C LYS A 327 27.85 -15.34 -10.26
N GLN A 328 26.65 -14.81 -10.09
CA GLN A 328 26.17 -13.68 -10.90
C GLN A 328 26.99 -12.41 -10.65
N TYR A 329 27.28 -12.08 -9.39
CA TYR A 329 28.02 -10.86 -9.06
C TYR A 329 29.48 -10.94 -9.54
N LEU A 330 30.12 -12.11 -9.42
CA LEU A 330 31.45 -12.34 -10.00
C LEU A 330 31.43 -12.23 -11.53
N ALA A 331 30.38 -12.72 -12.19
CA ALA A 331 30.23 -12.59 -13.63
C ALA A 331 30.09 -11.11 -14.05
N TYR A 332 29.26 -10.33 -13.37
CA TYR A 332 29.13 -8.89 -13.62
C TYR A 332 30.45 -8.14 -13.38
N GLY A 333 31.17 -8.44 -12.29
CA GLY A 333 32.48 -7.84 -12.01
C GLY A 333 33.54 -8.16 -13.07
N LYS A 334 33.40 -9.25 -13.83
CA LYS A 334 34.27 -9.57 -14.96
C LYS A 334 33.88 -8.83 -16.25
N MET A 335 32.59 -8.55 -16.44
CA MET A 335 32.07 -7.93 -17.66
C MET A 335 32.33 -6.42 -17.74
N TYR A 336 32.37 -5.73 -16.60
CA TYR A 336 32.40 -4.27 -16.52
C TYR A 336 33.66 -3.73 -15.81
N GLN A 337 34.82 -4.31 -16.10
CA GLN A 337 36.13 -3.82 -15.60
C GLN A 337 36.55 -2.50 -16.24
#